data_AF-A0A090FP00-F1
#
_entry.id   AF-A0A090FP00-F1
#
_cell.length_a   1.000
_cell.length_b   1.000
_cell.length_c   1.000
_cell.angle_alpha   90.00
_cell.angle_beta   90.00
_cell.angle_gamma   90.00
#
_symmetry.space_group_name_H-M   'P 1'
#
loop_
_entity.id
_entity.type
_entity.pdbx_description
1 polymer ?
#
loop_
_entity_poly.entity_id
_entity_poly.type
_entity_poly.pdbx_seq_one_letter_code
_entity_poly.pdbx_strand_id
1 'polypeptide(L)'
;MDDRGESAALSAGLSGALTDFGHRLMARVYYADTDFSGVVYHARYLEFLERGRSDYLRLTGVHHTELLDGKHGERIVWVVRRMEIDFRSPARMDDILTIDTRTDDISGARIFMGQQLKRAPLRFSETTIFDSA
;
A
#
# COMPACT_ATOMS: atom_id res chain seq x y z
N MET A 1 -32.86 -5.61 1.71
CA MET A 1 -31.73 -4.67 1.90
C MET A 1 -30.56 -5.31 1.18
N ASP A 2 -30.06 -4.68 0.12
CA ASP A 2 -29.14 -5.34 -0.83
C ASP A 2 -27.74 -5.47 -0.21
N ASP A 3 -27.45 -6.67 0.29
CA ASP A 3 -26.19 -7.08 0.92
C ASP A 3 -24.96 -6.80 0.03
N ARG A 4 -25.14 -6.77 -1.29
CA ARG A 4 -24.06 -6.44 -2.23
C ARG A 4 -23.61 -4.99 -2.17
N GLY A 5 -24.54 -4.07 -1.91
CA GLY A 5 -24.25 -2.63 -1.82
C GLY A 5 -23.44 -2.28 -0.57
N GLU A 6 -23.76 -2.92 0.56
CA GLU A 6 -23.04 -2.76 1.82
C GLU A 6 -21.63 -3.35 1.74
N SER A 7 -21.50 -4.54 1.15
CA SER A 7 -20.20 -5.19 0.93
C SER A 7 -19.25 -4.35 0.06
N ALA A 8 -19.75 -3.75 -1.02
CA ALA A 8 -18.96 -2.89 -1.90
C ALA A 8 -18.50 -1.60 -1.19
N ALA A 9 -19.39 -0.96 -0.42
CA ALA A 9 -19.07 0.23 0.36
C ALA A 9 -18.02 -0.05 1.45
N LEU A 10 -18.14 -1.18 2.16
CA LEU A 10 -17.16 -1.64 3.14
C LEU A 10 -15.80 -1.91 2.49
N SER A 11 -15.78 -2.60 1.34
CA SER A 11 -14.54 -2.90 0.61
C SER A 11 -13.84 -1.62 0.13
N ALA A 12 -14.59 -0.66 -0.40
CA ALA A 12 -14.05 0.65 -0.79
C ALA A 12 -13.47 1.39 0.42
N GLY A 13 -14.20 1.41 1.55
CA GLY A 13 -13.73 2.04 2.79
C GLY A 13 -12.45 1.41 3.34
N LEU A 14 -12.33 0.08 3.30
CA LEU A 14 -11.10 -0.63 3.71
C LEU A 14 -9.93 -0.36 2.78
N SER A 15 -10.20 -0.16 1.49
CA SER A 15 -9.18 0.10 0.48
C SER A 15 -8.71 1.56 0.49
N GLY A 16 -9.21 2.42 1.38
CA GLY A 16 -8.84 3.83 1.43
C GLY A 16 -9.53 4.66 0.34
N ALA A 17 -8.84 5.69 -0.17
CA ALA A 17 -9.41 6.61 -1.15
C ALA A 17 -8.41 7.03 -2.22
N LEU A 18 -8.89 7.29 -3.44
CA LEU A 18 -8.13 8.01 -4.45
C LEU A 18 -8.03 9.49 -4.07
N THR A 19 -6.87 10.10 -4.31
CA THR A 19 -6.55 11.48 -3.98
C THR A 19 -5.79 12.14 -5.14
N ASP A 20 -5.56 13.44 -5.08
CA ASP A 20 -4.74 14.14 -6.08
C ASP A 20 -3.30 13.62 -6.18
N PHE A 21 -2.79 12.98 -5.12
CA PHE A 21 -1.48 12.33 -5.15
C PHE A 21 -1.52 10.98 -5.88
N GLY A 22 -2.67 10.30 -5.91
CA GLY A 22 -2.85 8.92 -6.32
C GLY A 22 -3.85 8.21 -5.41
N HIS A 23 -3.36 7.52 -4.39
CA HIS A 23 -4.15 6.75 -3.42
C HIS A 23 -3.64 6.98 -1.99
N ARG A 24 -4.56 6.92 -1.02
CA ARG A 24 -4.28 7.01 0.40
C ARG A 24 -4.96 5.90 1.17
N LEU A 25 -4.18 5.14 1.91
CA LEU A 25 -4.62 4.17 2.92
C LEU A 25 -4.19 4.63 4.32
N MET A 26 -4.99 4.31 5.34
CA MET A 26 -4.64 4.55 6.74
C MET A 26 -4.45 3.22 7.46
N ALA A 27 -3.40 3.12 8.27
CA ALA A 27 -3.15 1.95 9.11
C ALA A 27 -2.70 2.37 10.50
N ARG A 28 -3.09 1.61 11.52
CA ARG A 28 -2.61 1.78 12.89
C ARG A 28 -1.42 0.87 13.12
N VAL A 29 -0.43 1.35 13.85
CA VAL A 29 0.66 0.52 14.37
C VAL A 29 0.16 -0.30 15.55
N TYR A 30 0.31 -1.62 15.46
CA TYR A 30 0.02 -2.55 16.55
C TYR A 30 1.31 -3.11 17.15
N TYR A 31 1.18 -3.80 18.29
CA TYR A 31 2.32 -4.42 18.97
C TYR A 31 3.09 -5.38 18.06
N ALA A 32 2.37 -6.10 17.19
CA ALA A 32 2.94 -7.00 16.19
C ALA A 32 3.86 -6.30 15.17
N ASP A 33 3.75 -4.98 15.02
CA ASP A 33 4.60 -4.21 14.13
C ASP A 33 5.88 -3.71 14.80
N THR A 34 6.00 -3.83 16.14
CA THR A 34 7.10 -3.28 16.92
C THR A 34 8.18 -4.31 17.25
N ASP A 35 9.41 -3.85 17.49
CA ASP A 35 10.50 -4.67 18.02
C ASP A 35 10.98 -4.21 19.41
N PHE A 36 12.03 -4.85 19.93
CA PHE A 36 12.58 -4.59 21.26
C PHE A 36 13.10 -3.15 21.45
N SER A 37 13.29 -2.37 20.37
CA SER A 37 13.69 -0.97 20.44
C SER A 37 12.51 -0.02 20.73
N GLY A 38 11.27 -0.53 20.75
CA GLY A 38 10.06 0.24 21.06
C GLY A 38 9.53 1.06 19.88
N VAL A 39 9.97 0.77 18.66
CA VAL A 39 9.46 1.36 17.42
C VAL A 39 9.10 0.26 16.42
N VAL A 40 8.47 0.66 15.30
CA VAL A 40 8.14 -0.28 14.22
C VAL A 40 9.41 -0.91 13.65
N TYR A 41 9.43 -2.24 13.58
CA TYR A 41 10.51 -3.02 12.99
C TYR A 41 10.65 -2.67 11.51
N HIS A 42 11.88 -2.46 11.03
CA HIS A 42 12.14 -1.93 9.68
C HIS A 42 11.46 -2.74 8.55
N ALA A 43 11.35 -4.07 8.68
CA ALA A 43 10.69 -4.89 7.66
C ALA A 43 9.16 -4.70 7.63
N ARG A 44 8.54 -4.29 8.76
CA ARG A 44 7.07 -4.08 8.84
C ARG A 44 6.61 -2.90 8.00
N TYR A 45 7.49 -1.94 7.71
CA TYR A 45 7.19 -0.88 6.75
C TYR A 45 6.88 -1.44 5.36
N LEU A 46 7.55 -2.52 4.93
CA LEU A 46 7.28 -3.14 3.63
C LEU A 46 5.86 -3.72 3.56
N GLU A 47 5.33 -4.24 4.67
CA GLU A 47 3.96 -4.72 4.74
C GLU A 47 2.95 -3.57 4.65
N PHE A 48 3.20 -2.44 5.32
CA PHE A 48 2.35 -1.27 5.16
C PHE A 48 2.34 -0.76 3.72
N LEU A 49 3.50 -0.76 3.07
CA LEU A 49 3.67 -0.33 1.68
C LEU A 49 2.99 -1.31 0.71
N GLU A 50 3.08 -2.62 0.96
CA GLU A 50 2.37 -3.65 0.18
C GLU A 50 0.85 -3.46 0.26
N ARG A 51 0.29 -3.24 1.46
CA ARG A 51 -1.14 -2.92 1.62
C ARG A 51 -1.55 -1.72 0.78
N GLY A 52 -0.72 -0.67 0.77
CA GLY A 52 -0.92 0.51 -0.08
C GLY A 52 -0.98 0.16 -1.58
N ARG A 53 -0.05 -0.65 -2.10
CA ARG A 53 -0.06 -1.08 -3.52
C ARG A 53 -1.28 -1.94 -3.84
N SER A 54 -1.57 -2.91 -2.98
CA SER A 54 -2.70 -3.83 -3.16
C SER A 54 -4.04 -3.12 -3.17
N ASP A 55 -4.23 -2.15 -2.28
CA ASP A 55 -5.48 -1.40 -2.18
C ASP A 55 -5.61 -0.33 -3.26
N TYR A 56 -4.50 0.29 -3.67
CA TYR A 56 -4.47 1.17 -4.84
C TYR A 56 -4.91 0.43 -6.10
N LEU A 57 -4.28 -0.71 -6.38
CA LEU A 57 -4.62 -1.56 -7.52
C LEU A 57 -6.10 -1.97 -7.47
N ARG A 58 -6.60 -2.36 -6.29
CA ARG A 58 -8.02 -2.71 -6.10
C ARG A 58 -8.95 -1.56 -6.49
N LEU A 59 -8.69 -0.34 -6.03
CA LEU A 59 -9.52 0.82 -6.36
C LEU A 59 -9.46 1.22 -7.84
N THR A 60 -8.36 0.88 -8.53
CA THR A 60 -8.24 1.06 -9.99
C THR A 60 -8.81 -0.10 -10.80
N GLY A 61 -9.43 -1.09 -10.15
CA GLY A 61 -10.07 -2.26 -10.80
C GLY A 61 -9.12 -3.42 -11.09
N VAL A 62 -7.90 -3.39 -10.57
CA VAL A 62 -6.91 -4.47 -10.71
C VAL A 62 -6.90 -5.32 -9.45
N HIS A 63 -7.50 -6.50 -9.53
CA HIS A 63 -7.62 -7.43 -8.41
C HIS A 63 -6.60 -8.58 -8.54
N HIS A 64 -5.71 -8.74 -7.56
CA HIS A 64 -4.69 -9.78 -7.54
C HIS A 64 -5.25 -11.20 -7.70
N THR A 65 -6.38 -11.50 -7.06
CA THR A 65 -7.05 -12.80 -7.17
C THR A 65 -7.55 -13.06 -8.60
N GLU A 66 -8.09 -12.04 -9.26
CA GLU A 66 -8.56 -12.16 -10.65
C GLU A 66 -7.41 -12.39 -11.64
N LEU A 67 -6.26 -11.74 -11.40
CA LEU A 67 -5.04 -11.96 -12.18
C LEU A 67 -4.50 -13.37 -11.98
N LEU A 68 -4.50 -13.88 -10.75
CA LEU A 68 -4.04 -15.24 -10.43
C LEU A 68 -4.96 -16.32 -11.04
N ASP A 69 -6.27 -16.09 -11.02
CA ASP A 69 -7.27 -17.01 -11.56
C ASP A 69 -7.32 -17.02 -13.10
N GLY A 70 -6.60 -16.10 -13.77
CA GLY A 70 -6.60 -15.97 -15.22
C GLY A 70 -7.90 -15.40 -15.78
N LYS A 71 -8.66 -14.64 -14.98
CA LYS A 71 -9.94 -14.04 -15.40
C LYS A 71 -9.78 -13.17 -16.66
N HIS A 72 -8.60 -12.58 -16.84
CA HIS A 72 -8.26 -11.69 -17.95
C HIS A 72 -7.33 -12.34 -18.99
N GLY A 73 -7.15 -13.66 -18.95
CA GLY A 73 -6.27 -14.41 -19.88
C GLY A 73 -5.33 -15.36 -19.15
N GLU A 74 -4.03 -15.21 -19.38
CA GLU A 74 -3.01 -15.99 -18.66
C GLU A 74 -2.95 -15.61 -17.17
N ARG A 75 -2.43 -16.51 -16.35
CA ARG A 75 -2.22 -16.24 -14.92
C ARG A 75 -1.09 -15.24 -14.75
N ILE A 76 -1.39 -14.11 -14.12
CA ILE A 76 -0.42 -13.02 -13.91
C ILE A 76 -0.19 -12.86 -12.41
N VAL A 77 1.08 -12.67 -12.04
CA VAL A 77 1.49 -12.33 -10.68
C VAL A 77 2.42 -11.12 -10.70
N TRP A 78 2.20 -10.18 -9.79
CA TRP A 78 3.11 -9.06 -9.58
C TRP A 78 4.26 -9.51 -8.68
N VAL A 79 5.49 -9.17 -9.04
CA VAL A 79 6.69 -9.48 -8.26
C VAL A 79 7.51 -8.22 -8.12
N VAL A 80 7.93 -7.91 -6.89
CA VAL A 80 8.82 -6.78 -6.64
C VAL A 80 10.23 -7.10 -7.12
N ARG A 81 10.74 -6.36 -8.11
CA ARG A 81 12.10 -6.60 -8.68
C ARG A 81 13.18 -5.68 -8.10
N ARG A 82 12.81 -4.47 -7.68
CA ARG A 82 13.70 -3.52 -6.99
C ARG A 82 12.90 -2.81 -5.91
N MET A 83 13.58 -2.30 -4.90
CA MET A 83 12.99 -1.44 -3.88
C MET A 83 14.10 -0.58 -3.28
N GLU A 84 13.79 0.68 -3.03
CA GLU A 84 14.67 1.63 -2.36
C GLU A 84 13.86 2.29 -1.23
N ILE A 85 14.42 2.33 -0.02
CA ILE A 85 13.69 2.83 1.14
C ILE A 85 14.62 3.68 2.00
N ASP A 86 14.18 4.91 2.25
CA ASP A 86 14.77 5.80 3.25
C ASP A 86 13.91 5.85 4.52
N PHE A 87 14.50 5.43 5.65
CA PHE A 87 13.87 5.46 6.97
C PHE A 87 14.19 6.77 7.69
N ARG A 88 13.38 7.81 7.50
CA ARG A 88 13.66 9.16 8.07
C ARG A 88 13.25 9.34 9.53
N SER A 89 12.15 8.72 9.95
CA SER A 89 11.70 8.80 11.33
C SER A 89 10.89 7.57 11.74
N PRO A 90 11.06 7.04 12.96
CA PRO A 90 10.39 5.81 13.37
C PRO A 90 8.94 6.07 13.75
N ALA A 91 8.05 5.14 13.43
CA ALA A 91 6.69 5.05 13.98
C ALA A 91 6.68 4.24 15.29
N ARG A 92 5.69 4.48 16.15
CA ARG A 92 5.50 3.82 17.45
C ARG A 92 4.13 3.19 17.55
N MET A 93 3.95 2.36 18.58
CA MET A 93 2.66 1.82 18.97
C MET A 93 1.57 2.91 18.97
N ASP A 94 0.40 2.57 18.45
CA ASP A 94 -0.76 3.45 18.31
C ASP A 94 -0.61 4.65 17.35
N ASP A 95 0.55 4.85 16.72
CA ASP A 95 0.67 5.84 15.63
C ASP A 95 -0.31 5.47 14.50
N ILE A 96 -0.97 6.49 13.96
CA ILE A 96 -1.75 6.37 12.73
C ILE A 96 -0.86 6.77 11.56
N LEU A 97 -0.65 5.80 10.67
CA LEU A 97 0.12 5.92 9.46
C LEU A 97 -0.80 6.23 8.29
N THR A 98 -0.38 7.17 7.47
CA THR A 98 -0.91 7.43 6.13
C THR A 98 0.05 6.81 5.13
N ILE A 99 -0.43 5.87 4.33
CA ILE A 99 0.29 5.25 3.22
C ILE A 99 -0.25 5.87 1.94
N ASP A 100 0.53 6.75 1.33
CA ASP A 100 0.21 7.33 0.04
C ASP A 100 0.93 6.54 -1.06
N THR A 101 0.20 6.12 -2.09
CA THR A 101 0.70 5.30 -3.21
C THR A 101 0.31 5.93 -4.53
N ARG A 102 1.22 5.96 -5.51
CA ARG A 102 0.92 6.43 -6.87
C ARG A 102 1.74 5.69 -7.91
N THR A 103 1.28 5.76 -9.15
CA THR A 103 2.09 5.32 -10.30
C THR A 103 2.98 6.48 -10.75
N ASP A 104 4.29 6.27 -10.81
CA ASP A 104 5.23 7.25 -11.33
C ASP A 104 5.47 7.06 -12.84
N ASP A 105 5.63 5.81 -13.30
CA ASP A 105 5.85 5.48 -14.72
C ASP A 105 5.39 4.04 -15.05
N ILE A 106 5.08 3.78 -16.32
CA ILE A 106 4.69 2.46 -16.83
C ILE A 106 5.48 2.18 -18.12
N SER A 107 6.20 1.06 -18.16
CA SER A 107 6.99 0.66 -19.34
C SER A 107 6.83 -0.84 -19.66
N GLY A 108 6.04 -1.14 -20.69
CA GLY A 108 5.75 -2.52 -21.08
C GLY A 108 5.08 -3.28 -19.93
N ALA A 109 5.74 -4.32 -19.43
CA ALA A 109 5.26 -5.12 -18.30
C ALA A 109 5.59 -4.51 -16.91
N ARG A 110 6.34 -3.40 -16.85
CA ARG A 110 6.82 -2.79 -15.61
C ARG A 110 5.98 -1.60 -15.18
N ILE A 111 5.71 -1.51 -13.88
CA ILE A 111 5.10 -0.34 -13.24
C ILE A 111 6.05 0.15 -12.16
N PHE A 112 6.38 1.44 -12.19
CA PHE A 112 7.11 2.14 -11.13
C PHE A 112 6.12 2.87 -10.21
N MET A 113 6.26 2.68 -8.89
CA MET A 113 5.30 3.20 -7.90
C MET A 113 5.93 4.05 -6.79
N GLY A 114 5.66 5.35 -6.77
CA GLY A 114 6.03 6.20 -5.64
C GLY A 114 5.15 5.91 -4.41
N GLN A 115 5.77 5.70 -3.24
CA GLN A 115 5.03 5.44 -1.99
C GLN A 115 5.59 6.18 -0.77
N GLN A 116 4.75 6.90 -0.05
CA GLN A 116 5.15 7.62 1.16
C GLN A 116 4.38 7.13 2.40
N LEU A 117 5.09 6.95 3.51
CA LEU A 117 4.48 6.59 4.78
C LEU A 117 4.68 7.73 5.79
N LYS A 118 3.57 8.29 6.30
CA LYS A 118 3.57 9.49 7.15
C LYS A 118 2.83 9.19 8.45
N ARG A 119 3.42 9.51 9.60
CA ARG A 119 2.71 9.47 10.90
C ARG A 119 2.05 10.81 11.20
N ALA A 120 0.90 10.79 11.87
CA ALA A 120 0.28 12.00 12.40
C ALA A 120 0.91 12.46 13.74
N PRO A 121 0.97 13.78 14.05
CA PRO A 121 0.77 14.89 13.12
C PRO A 121 1.93 14.92 12.11
N LEU A 122 1.57 15.00 10.82
CA LEU A 122 2.39 14.80 9.61
C LEU A 122 3.90 15.07 9.80
N ARG A 123 4.65 14.06 10.21
CA ARG A 123 6.11 14.04 10.08
C ARG A 123 6.46 13.15 8.89
N PHE A 124 7.16 13.75 7.92
CA PHE A 124 7.50 13.15 6.65
C PHE A 124 8.58 12.07 6.83
N SER A 125 8.22 10.81 6.58
CA SER A 125 9.16 9.85 5.99
C SER A 125 8.81 9.74 4.52
N GLU A 126 9.66 10.30 3.67
CA GLU A 126 9.58 10.06 2.25
C GLU A 126 10.24 8.71 2.00
N THR A 127 9.50 7.82 1.40
CA THR A 127 10.01 6.57 0.86
C THR A 127 9.82 6.67 -0.66
N THR A 128 10.72 6.11 -1.46
CA THR A 128 10.55 6.05 -2.92
C THR A 128 10.85 4.64 -3.35
N ILE A 129 9.81 3.83 -3.49
CA ILE A 129 9.95 2.43 -3.86
C ILE A 129 9.94 2.32 -5.38
N PHE A 130 11.08 2.02 -5.98
CA PHE A 130 11.08 1.62 -7.39
C PHE A 130 10.62 0.17 -7.52
N ASP A 131 9.32 -0.09 -7.48
CA ASP A 131 8.82 -1.37 -7.93
C ASP A 131 8.98 -1.46 -9.47
N SER A 132 9.24 -2.65 -9.97
CA SER A 132 9.08 -2.99 -11.38
C SER A 132 8.66 -4.44 -11.37
N ALA A 133 7.58 -4.81 -12.04
CA ALA A 133 7.28 -6.21 -12.34
C ALA A 133 7.74 -6.56 -13.74
#